data_AF-A0A956YMW9-F1
#
_entry.id   AF-A0A956YMW9-F1
#
_cell.length_a   1.000
_cell.length_b   1.000
_cell.length_c   1.000
_cell.angle_alpha   90.00
_cell.angle_beta   90.00
_cell.angle_gamma   90.00
#
_symmetry.space_group_name_H-M   'P 1'
#
loop_
_entity.id
_entity.type
_entity.pdbx_description
1 polymer ?
#
loop_
_entity_poly.entity_id
_entity_poly.type
_entity_poly.pdbx_seq_one_letter_code
_entity_poly.pdbx_strand_id
1 'polypeptide(L)'
;MTTSVTTPKSKRRLSTTDLTMQIFLLLIGLIVATPIIIALFTSFKSLQDISANPHTLLPREWTLENYITAWNATPFGRYLLNSFIQSGVIVICQVIFSILAAFAFSF
;
A
#
# COMPACT_ATOMS: atom_id res chain seq x y z
N MET A 1 22.75 7.21 41.48
CA MET A 1 23.94 7.50 40.64
C MET A 1 24.28 6.24 39.86
N THR A 2 23.67 6.06 38.67
CA THR A 2 23.87 4.90 37.79
C THR A 2 24.02 5.41 36.36
N THR A 3 25.22 5.30 35.82
CA THR A 3 25.60 5.78 34.50
C THR A 3 25.08 4.82 33.43
N SER A 4 24.14 5.28 32.60
CA SER A 4 23.70 4.56 31.40
C SER A 4 24.81 4.56 30.35
N VAL A 5 25.24 3.35 29.96
CA VAL A 5 26.22 3.12 28.91
C VAL A 5 25.59 3.52 27.57
N THR A 6 26.13 4.53 26.93
CA THR A 6 25.80 4.91 25.55
C THR A 6 26.52 3.97 24.59
N THR A 7 25.80 2.99 24.04
CA THR A 7 26.32 2.11 23.00
C THR A 7 26.67 2.92 21.74
N PRO A 8 27.91 2.88 21.22
CA PRO A 8 28.26 3.66 20.05
C PRO A 8 27.58 3.05 18.81
N LYS A 9 26.78 3.86 18.09
CA LYS A 9 26.23 3.49 16.77
C LYS A 9 27.40 3.35 15.78
N SER A 10 27.84 2.12 15.56
CA SER A 10 28.83 1.78 14.54
C SER A 10 28.38 2.30 13.17
N LYS A 11 29.20 3.16 12.56
CA LYS A 11 28.99 3.64 11.19
C LYS A 11 29.21 2.46 10.24
N ARG A 12 28.11 1.76 9.91
CA ARG A 12 28.09 0.63 8.97
C ARG A 12 28.62 1.15 7.62
N ARG A 13 29.84 0.75 7.23
CA ARG A 13 30.35 0.99 5.89
C ARG A 13 29.45 0.20 4.94
N LEU A 14 28.76 0.89 4.03
CA LEU A 14 27.95 0.25 2.99
C LEU A 14 28.87 -0.65 2.18
N SER A 15 28.71 -1.97 2.34
CA SER A 15 29.47 -2.95 1.57
C SER A 15 28.92 -2.99 0.14
N THR A 16 29.75 -3.35 -0.84
CA THR A 16 29.30 -3.56 -2.23
C THR A 16 28.15 -4.57 -2.29
N THR A 17 28.17 -5.58 -1.42
CA THR A 17 27.07 -6.54 -1.24
C THR A 17 25.77 -5.88 -0.79
N ASP A 18 25.84 -4.91 0.12
CA ASP A 18 24.65 -4.19 0.61
C ASP A 18 24.03 -3.37 -0.53
N LEU A 19 24.86 -2.73 -1.36
CA LEU A 19 24.40 -1.97 -2.53
C LEU A 19 23.76 -2.88 -3.58
N THR A 20 24.36 -4.03 -3.86
CA THR A 20 23.78 -5.02 -4.79
C THR A 20 22.44 -5.55 -4.28
N MET A 21 22.34 -5.88 -2.99
CA MET A 21 21.07 -6.28 -2.37
C MET A 21 20.02 -5.18 -2.45
N GLN A 22 20.39 -3.92 -2.15
CA GLN A 22 19.48 -2.79 -2.21
C GLN A 22 18.90 -2.60 -3.62
N ILE A 23 19.74 -2.65 -4.66
CA ILE A 23 19.32 -2.53 -6.06
C ILE A 23 18.41 -3.70 -6.45
N PHE A 24 18.77 -4.92 -6.06
CA PHE A 24 17.96 -6.11 -6.33
C PHE A 24 16.57 -6.04 -5.69
N LEU A 25 16.49 -5.65 -4.41
CA LEU A 25 15.22 -5.45 -3.71
C LEU A 25 14.38 -4.34 -4.36
N LEU A 26 15.02 -3.26 -4.81
CA LEU A 26 14.34 -2.15 -5.49
C LEU A 26 13.74 -2.60 -6.82
N LEU A 27 14.47 -3.38 -7.61
CA LEU A 27 13.96 -3.93 -8.88
C LEU A 27 12.75 -4.85 -8.65
N ILE A 28 12.82 -5.74 -7.66
CA ILE A 28 11.68 -6.59 -7.29
C ILE A 28 10.49 -5.73 -6.84
N GLY A 29 10.75 -4.72 -5.99
CA GLY A 29 9.73 -3.79 -5.54
C GLY A 29 9.04 -3.07 -6.71
N LEU A 30 9.81 -2.66 -7.73
CA LEU A 30 9.27 -2.01 -8.93
C LEU A 30 8.42 -2.96 -9.78
N ILE A 31 8.83 -4.22 -9.93
CA ILE A 31 8.04 -5.25 -10.63
C ILE A 31 6.71 -5.45 -9.91
N VAL A 32 6.73 -5.58 -8.59
CA VAL A 32 5.51 -5.74 -7.77
C VAL A 32 4.62 -4.49 -7.83
N ALA A 33 5.22 -3.29 -7.89
CA ALA A 33 4.49 -2.03 -8.00
C ALA A 33 3.93 -1.75 -9.41
N THR A 34 4.47 -2.40 -10.45
CA THR A 34 4.07 -2.19 -11.85
C THR A 34 2.55 -2.23 -12.09
N PRO A 35 1.79 -3.25 -11.65
CA PRO A 35 0.34 -3.25 -11.85
C PRO A 35 -0.37 -2.09 -11.14
N ILE A 36 0.13 -1.65 -9.97
CA ILE A 36 -0.42 -0.52 -9.23
C ILE A 36 -0.16 0.79 -10.00
N ILE A 37 1.04 0.94 -10.56
CA ILE A 37 1.42 2.10 -11.38
C ILE A 37 0.52 2.18 -12.63
N ILE A 38 0.30 1.05 -13.31
CA ILE A 38 -0.57 0.99 -14.49
C ILE A 38 -2.02 1.36 -14.11
N ALA A 39 -2.54 0.79 -13.02
CA ALA A 39 -3.90 1.10 -12.55
C ALA A 39 -4.04 2.58 -12.20
N LEU A 40 -3.04 3.18 -11.56
CA LEU A 40 -3.02 4.59 -11.20
C LEU A 40 -3.04 5.50 -12.43
N PHE A 41 -2.21 5.26 -13.45
CA PHE A 41 -2.26 6.10 -14.65
C PHE A 41 -3.54 5.87 -15.46
N THR A 42 -4.05 4.64 -15.47
CA THR A 42 -5.30 4.29 -16.16
C THR A 42 -6.52 4.98 -15.54
N SER A 43 -6.55 5.17 -14.21
CA SER A 43 -7.67 5.86 -13.57
C SER A 43 -7.81 7.33 -13.99
N PHE A 44 -6.74 7.95 -14.50
CA PHE A 44 -6.74 9.32 -15.02
C PHE A 44 -6.99 9.44 -16.54
N LYS A 45 -7.09 8.32 -17.28
CA LYS A 45 -7.33 8.35 -18.74
C LYS A 45 -8.79 8.62 -19.07
N SER A 46 -9.07 9.35 -20.15
CA SER A 46 -10.43 9.45 -20.68
C SER A 46 -10.92 8.12 -21.25
N LEU A 47 -12.24 7.92 -21.30
CA LEU A 47 -12.83 6.70 -21.89
C LEU A 47 -12.45 6.52 -23.37
N GLN A 48 -12.31 7.63 -24.10
CA GLN A 48 -11.86 7.60 -25.50
C GLN A 48 -10.39 7.18 -25.60
N ASP A 49 -9.51 7.65 -24.71
CA ASP A 49 -8.10 7.24 -24.68
C ASP A 49 -7.92 5.75 -24.37
N ILE A 50 -8.72 5.22 -23.43
CA ILE A 50 -8.72 3.79 -23.08
C ILE A 50 -9.16 2.94 -24.28
N SER A 51 -10.19 3.38 -24.99
CA SER A 51 -10.77 2.64 -26.12
C SER A 51 -9.92 2.70 -27.39
N ALA A 52 -9.28 3.84 -27.66
CA ALA A 52 -8.49 4.06 -28.87
C ALA A 52 -7.04 3.56 -28.74
N ASN A 53 -6.45 3.60 -27.53
CA ASN A 53 -5.05 3.22 -27.31
C ASN A 53 -4.87 2.46 -25.98
N PRO A 54 -5.20 1.15 -25.94
CA PRO A 54 -5.16 0.38 -24.71
C PRO A 54 -3.74 0.15 -24.15
N HIS A 55 -2.70 0.26 -24.99
CA HIS A 55 -1.31 -0.05 -24.60
C HIS A 55 -0.49 1.15 -24.10
N THR A 56 -1.03 2.37 -24.09
CA THR A 56 -0.29 3.53 -23.57
C THR A 56 -0.17 3.45 -22.05
N LEU A 57 0.99 3.79 -21.48
CA LEU A 57 1.13 3.88 -20.02
C LEU A 57 0.66 5.23 -19.50
N LEU A 58 0.99 6.30 -20.22
CA LEU A 58 0.65 7.67 -19.84
C LEU A 58 -0.65 8.12 -20.53
N PRO A 59 -1.54 8.83 -19.81
CA PRO A 59 -2.71 9.46 -20.43
C PRO A 59 -2.27 10.58 -21.39
N ARG A 60 -3.00 10.78 -22.49
CA ARG A 60 -2.80 11.98 -23.33
C ARG A 60 -3.47 13.18 -22.69
N GLU A 61 -4.66 12.95 -22.16
CA GLU A 61 -5.41 13.93 -21.37
C GLU A 61 -5.61 13.40 -19.96
N TRP A 62 -5.18 14.18 -18.98
CA TRP A 62 -5.40 13.89 -17.57
C TRP A 62 -6.79 14.34 -17.18
N THR A 63 -7.65 13.41 -16.77
CA THR A 63 -9.02 13.73 -16.37
C THR A 63 -9.38 13.11 -15.02
N LEU A 64 -10.31 13.74 -14.31
CA LEU A 64 -10.90 13.23 -13.06
C LEU A 64 -12.33 12.71 -13.27
N GLU A 65 -12.81 12.69 -14.51
CA GLU A 65 -14.18 12.33 -14.86
C GLU A 65 -14.52 10.89 -14.42
N ASN A 66 -13.57 9.97 -14.52
CA ASN A 66 -13.74 8.60 -14.05
C ASN A 66 -14.07 8.53 -12.55
N TYR A 67 -13.45 9.38 -11.73
CA TYR A 67 -13.71 9.42 -10.28
C TYR A 67 -15.11 9.95 -9.98
N ILE A 68 -15.53 11.02 -10.66
CA ILE A 68 -16.88 11.59 -10.52
C ILE A 68 -17.93 10.56 -10.97
N THR A 69 -17.67 9.91 -12.10
CA THR A 69 -18.55 8.88 -12.66
C THR A 69 -18.67 7.68 -11.72
N ALA A 70 -17.55 7.17 -11.20
CA ALA A 70 -17.54 6.06 -10.25
C ALA A 70 -18.26 6.40 -8.93
N TRP A 71 -18.10 7.64 -8.45
CA TRP A 71 -18.75 8.13 -7.24
C TRP A 71 -20.27 8.23 -7.39
N ASN A 72 -20.76 8.57 -8.58
CA ASN A 72 -22.19 8.70 -8.86
C ASN A 72 -22.84 7.40 -9.35
N ALA A 73 -22.06 6.47 -9.93
CA ALA A 73 -22.57 5.20 -10.47
C ALA A 73 -23.03 4.24 -9.36
N THR A 74 -22.46 4.34 -8.16
CA THR A 74 -22.78 3.48 -7.02
C THR A 74 -22.81 4.30 -5.73
N PRO A 75 -23.49 3.83 -4.67
CA PRO A 75 -23.41 4.47 -3.36
C PRO A 75 -22.05 4.20 -2.69
N PHE A 76 -20.96 4.67 -3.30
CA PHE A 76 -19.58 4.36 -2.94
C PHE A 76 -19.27 4.72 -1.48
N GLY A 77 -19.79 5.85 -1.00
CA GLY A 77 -19.66 6.26 0.41
C GLY A 77 -20.26 5.26 1.39
N ARG A 78 -21.38 4.60 1.04
CA ARG A 78 -21.99 3.55 1.90
C ARG A 78 -21.12 2.29 1.90
N TYR A 79 -20.53 1.93 0.76
CA TYR A 79 -19.61 0.79 0.72
C TYR A 79 -18.34 1.04 1.53
N LEU A 80 -17.76 2.23 1.41
CA LEU A 80 -16.61 2.63 2.22
C LEU A 80 -16.93 2.57 3.71
N LEU A 81 -18.09 3.10 4.13
CA LEU A 81 -18.51 3.06 5.53
C LEU A 81 -18.74 1.64 6.03
N ASN A 82 -19.40 0.79 5.23
CA ASN A 82 -19.63 -0.60 5.59
C ASN A 82 -18.31 -1.36 5.79
N SER A 83 -17.36 -1.21 4.87
CA SER A 83 -16.05 -1.84 4.98
C SER A 83 -15.22 -1.28 6.14
N PHE A 84 -15.34 0.02 6.42
CA PHE A 84 -14.68 0.65 7.57
C PHE A 84 -15.21 0.09 8.89
N ILE A 85 -16.53 0.02 9.05
CA ILE A 85 -17.17 -0.55 10.25
C ILE A 85 -16.81 -2.05 10.36
N GLN A 86 -16.94 -2.81 9.28
CA GLN A 86 -16.63 -4.24 9.25
C GLN A 86 -15.18 -4.52 9.66
N SER A 87 -14.22 -3.84 9.03
CA SER A 87 -12.80 -4.03 9.33
C SER A 87 -12.44 -3.59 10.75
N GLY A 88 -13.00 -2.48 11.23
CA GLY A 88 -12.83 -2.03 12.60
C GLY A 88 -13.34 -3.01 13.64
N VAL A 89 -14.55 -3.55 13.46
CA VAL A 89 -15.13 -4.57 14.35
C VAL A 89 -14.25 -5.83 14.36
N ILE A 90 -13.81 -6.29 13.19
CA ILE A 90 -12.92 -7.46 13.08
C ILE A 90 -11.62 -7.24 13.85
N VAL A 91 -10.96 -6.09 13.66
CA VAL A 91 -9.68 -5.79 14.35
C VAL A 91 -9.87 -5.76 15.86
N ILE A 92 -10.93 -5.13 16.37
CA ILE A 92 -11.20 -5.06 17.81
C ILE A 92 -11.41 -6.47 18.39
N CYS A 93 -12.29 -7.27 17.77
CA CYS A 93 -12.53 -8.64 18.20
C CYS A 93 -11.25 -9.48 18.12
N GLN A 94 -10.51 -9.37 17.02
CA GLN A 94 -9.27 -10.12 16.81
C GLN A 94 -8.22 -9.79 17.87
N VAL A 95 -8.03 -8.53 18.23
CA VAL A 95 -7.09 -8.14 19.29
C VAL A 95 -7.49 -8.72 20.63
N ILE A 96 -8.77 -8.65 21.00
CA ILE A 96 -9.29 -9.21 22.26
C ILE A 96 -9.03 -10.72 22.33
N PHE A 97 -9.39 -11.46 21.28
CA PHE A 97 -9.16 -12.91 21.23
C PHE A 97 -7.69 -13.26 21.19
N SER A 98 -6.85 -12.48 20.49
CA SER A 98 -5.41 -12.71 20.43
C SER A 98 -4.77 -12.55 21.80
N ILE A 99 -5.18 -11.56 22.59
CA ILE A 99 -4.69 -11.35 23.97
C ILE A 99 -5.12 -12.52 24.86
N LEU A 100 -6.39 -12.94 24.78
CA LEU A 100 -6.90 -14.05 25.59
C LEU A 100 -6.20 -15.37 25.25
N ALA A 101 -6.00 -15.65 23.96
CA ALA A 101 -5.27 -16.82 23.50
C ALA A 101 -3.79 -16.77 23.93
N ALA A 102 -3.13 -15.61 23.79
CA ALA A 102 -1.75 -15.44 24.23
C ALA A 102 -1.58 -15.70 25.73
N PHE A 103 -2.53 -15.26 26.57
CA PHE A 103 -2.52 -15.56 28.00
C PHE A 103 -2.64 -17.07 28.28
N ALA A 104 -3.53 -17.77 27.56
CA ALA A 104 -3.73 -19.21 27.71
C ALA A 104 -2.52 -20.06 27.25
N PHE A 105 -1.77 -19.61 26.24
CA PHE A 105 -0.56 -20.30 25.76
C PHE A 105 0.73 -19.91 26.50
N SER A 106 0.72 -18.81 27.25
CA SER A 106 1.89 -18.34 28.00
C SER A 106 2.08 -19.04 29.35
N PHE A 107 1.13 -19.89 29.75
CA PHE A 107 1.17 -20.71 30.96
C PHE A 107 1.18 -22.19 30.59
#